data_AF-A0A7C1EHJ1-F1
#
_entry.id   AF-A0A7C1EHJ1-F1
#
_cell.length_a   1.000
_cell.length_b   1.000
_cell.length_c   1.000
_cell.angle_alpha   90.00
_cell.angle_beta   90.00
_cell.angle_gamma   90.00
#
_symmetry.space_group_name_H-M   'P 1'
#
loop_
_entity.id
_entity.type
_entity.pdbx_description
1 polymer ?
#
loop_
_entity_poly.entity_id
_entity_poly.type
_entity_poly.pdbx_seq_one_letter_code
_entity_poly.pdbx_strand_id
1 'polypeptide(L)'
;MTDPKIEHLTQMRLSSAAGGGPERVEKQHRSGKLTARERLDLLLDPGSFREIDSFVVHRERNFGMDNPNNQYLGDSVVTGWGT
;
A
#
# COMPACT_ATOMS: atom_id res chain seq x y z
N MET A 1 -5.09 27.82 -0.45
CA MET A 1 -4.93 26.86 0.67
C MET A 1 -5.68 25.60 0.31
N THR A 2 -5.00 24.46 0.30
CA THR A 2 -5.62 23.16 0.03
C THR A 2 -6.55 22.80 1.21
N ASP A 3 -7.71 22.21 0.94
CA ASP A 3 -8.65 21.74 1.98
C ASP A 3 -7.95 20.70 2.88
N PRO A 4 -7.99 20.84 4.24
CA PRO A 4 -7.38 19.88 5.15
C PRO A 4 -7.77 18.42 4.92
N LYS A 5 -9.00 18.15 4.44
CA LYS A 5 -9.46 16.80 4.11
C LYS A 5 -8.78 16.23 2.87
N ILE A 6 -8.51 17.08 1.88
CA ILE A 6 -7.79 16.69 0.67
C ILE A 6 -6.33 16.37 1.00
N GLU A 7 -5.72 17.17 1.87
CA GLU A 7 -4.36 16.91 2.36
C GLU A 7 -4.30 15.56 3.08
N HIS A 8 -5.22 15.31 4.02
CA HIS A 8 -5.30 14.03 4.73
C HIS A 8 -5.46 12.83 3.79
N LEU A 9 -6.35 12.91 2.79
CA LEU A 9 -6.52 11.87 1.78
C LEU A 9 -5.23 11.63 0.99
N THR A 10 -4.51 12.70 0.65
CA THR A 10 -3.24 12.61 -0.08
C THR A 10 -2.18 11.89 0.76
N GLN A 11 -2.08 12.21 2.05
CA GLN A 11 -1.18 11.52 2.98
C GLN A 11 -1.53 10.03 3.14
N MET A 12 -2.81 9.68 3.20
CA MET A 12 -3.24 8.27 3.25
C MET A 12 -2.83 7.51 1.98
N ARG A 13 -2.97 8.14 0.80
CA ARG A 13 -2.52 7.53 -0.49
C ARG A 13 -1.02 7.29 -0.51
N LEU A 14 -0.22 8.28 -0.08
CA LEU A 14 1.23 8.14 -0.02
C LEU A 14 1.65 7.03 0.96
N SER A 15 0.99 6.96 2.11
CA SER A 15 1.26 5.94 3.13
C SER A 15 0.92 4.52 2.63
N SER A 16 -0.21 4.35 1.94
CA SER A 16 -0.59 3.06 1.34
C SER A 16 0.38 2.63 0.24
N ALA A 17 0.80 3.58 -0.62
CA ALA A 17 1.77 3.34 -1.67
C ALA A 17 3.14 2.90 -1.12
N ALA A 18 3.58 3.47 0.00
CA ALA A 18 4.84 3.14 0.67
C ALA A 18 4.88 1.71 1.25
N GLY A 19 3.72 1.09 1.46
CA GLY A 19 3.60 -0.29 1.95
C GLY A 19 4.35 -0.52 3.27
N GLY A 20 5.22 -1.52 3.30
CA GLY A 20 6.00 -1.88 4.49
C GLY A 20 7.13 -0.91 4.85
N GLY A 21 7.31 0.18 4.11
CA GLY A 21 8.38 1.16 4.28
C GLY A 21 9.65 0.87 3.46
N PRO A 22 10.54 1.87 3.32
CA PRO A 22 11.70 1.81 2.42
C PRO A 22 12.66 0.66 2.72
N GLU A 23 12.87 0.33 4.01
CA GLU A 23 13.75 -0.77 4.41
C GLU A 23 13.25 -2.13 3.89
N ARG A 24 11.94 -2.39 3.97
CA ARG A 24 11.34 -3.65 3.50
C ARG A 24 11.32 -3.73 1.97
N VAL A 25 11.10 -2.61 1.29
CA VAL A 25 11.20 -2.52 -0.17
C VAL A 25 12.62 -2.85 -0.63
N GLU A 26 13.62 -2.22 -0.02
CA GLU A 26 15.03 -2.49 -0.31
C GLU A 26 15.39 -3.96 -0.07
N LYS A 27 14.92 -4.57 1.03
CA LYS A 27 15.11 -6.00 1.30
C LYS A 27 14.50 -6.88 0.20
N GLN A 28 13.31 -6.52 -0.28
CA GLN A 28 12.62 -7.23 -1.37
C GLN A 28 13.46 -7.17 -2.65
N HIS A 29 13.93 -5.98 -3.04
CA HIS A 29 14.77 -5.77 -4.22
C HIS A 29 16.11 -6.50 -4.12
N ARG A 30 16.78 -6.45 -2.96
CA ARG A 30 18.02 -7.22 -2.72
C ARG A 30 17.84 -8.72 -2.85
N SER A 31 16.63 -9.23 -2.62
CA SER A 31 16.30 -10.64 -2.84
C SER A 31 15.99 -11.00 -4.30
N GLY A 32 16.17 -10.05 -5.23
CA GLY A 32 15.87 -10.21 -6.65
C GLY A 32 14.38 -10.20 -6.97
N LYS A 33 13.55 -9.67 -6.06
CA LYS A 33 12.10 -9.66 -6.20
C LYS A 33 11.58 -8.24 -6.35
N LEU A 34 10.54 -8.10 -7.17
CA LEU A 34 9.73 -6.90 -7.23
C LEU A 34 8.73 -6.85 -6.07
N THR A 35 8.31 -5.65 -5.71
CA THR A 35 7.16 -5.37 -4.83
C THR A 35 5.85 -5.76 -5.50
N ALA A 36 4.74 -5.74 -4.75
CA ALA A 36 3.43 -6.07 -5.29
C ALA A 36 3.00 -5.11 -6.42
N ARG A 37 3.17 -3.79 -6.21
CA ARG A 37 2.77 -2.77 -7.20
C ARG A 37 3.66 -2.77 -8.44
N GLU A 38 4.98 -2.95 -8.27
CA GLU A 38 5.89 -3.10 -9.42
C GLU A 38 5.56 -4.31 -10.30
N ARG A 39 5.02 -5.39 -9.71
CA ARG A 39 4.56 -6.55 -10.50
C ARG A 39 3.30 -6.23 -11.30
N LEU A 40 2.39 -5.43 -10.73
CA LEU A 40 1.19 -4.98 -11.43
C LEU A 40 1.55 -4.03 -12.57
N ASP A 41 2.50 -3.13 -12.36
CA ASP A 41 2.99 -2.19 -13.38
C ASP A 41 3.64 -2.91 -14.58
N LEU A 42 4.19 -4.11 -14.38
CA LEU A 42 4.72 -4.94 -15.47
C LEU A 42 3.64 -5.79 -16.17
N LEU A 43 2.59 -6.16 -15.44
CA LEU A 43 1.56 -7.07 -15.94
C LEU A 43 0.49 -6.34 -16.75
N LEU A 44 0.16 -5.12 -16.34
CA LEU A 44 -0.95 -4.33 -16.87
C LEU A 44 -0.44 -3.22 -17.77
N ASP A 45 -1.32 -2.77 -18.68
CA ASP A 45 -1.08 -1.61 -19.52
C ASP A 45 -0.78 -0.36 -18.67
N PRO A 46 0.19 0.48 -19.08
CA PRO A 46 0.57 1.66 -18.32
C PRO A 46 -0.61 2.56 -17.97
N GLY A 47 -0.83 2.76 -16.66
CA GLY A 47 -1.89 3.63 -16.12
C GLY A 47 -3.29 3.03 -16.15
N SER A 48 -3.46 1.73 -16.49
CA SER A 48 -4.75 1.06 -16.52
C SER A 48 -5.23 0.63 -15.12
N PHE A 49 -4.30 0.35 -14.20
CA PHE A 49 -4.61 -0.20 -12.88
C PHE A 49 -5.48 0.73 -12.02
N ARG A 50 -6.59 0.18 -11.51
CA ARG A 50 -7.53 0.81 -10.58
C ARG A 50 -7.55 0.02 -9.29
N GLU A 51 -6.88 0.56 -8.27
CA GLU A 51 -6.80 -0.04 -6.94
C GLU A 51 -8.10 0.18 -6.15
N ILE A 52 -8.54 -0.85 -5.44
CA ILE A 52 -9.63 -0.80 -4.45
C ILE A 52 -9.11 -1.19 -3.07
N ASP A 53 -9.83 -0.80 -2.03
CA ASP A 53 -9.54 -1.18 -0.64
C ASP A 53 -8.12 -0.81 -0.12
N SER A 54 -7.43 0.11 -0.80
CA SER A 54 -6.08 0.57 -0.46
C SER A 54 -5.92 1.17 0.95
N PHE A 55 -7.02 1.48 1.64
CA PHE A 55 -7.03 2.03 3.01
C PHE A 55 -7.55 1.04 4.07
N VAL A 56 -7.89 -0.19 3.67
CA VAL A 56 -8.33 -1.22 4.62
C VAL A 56 -7.16 -1.59 5.52
N VAL A 57 -7.49 -1.86 6.78
CA VAL A 57 -6.59 -2.44 7.78
C VAL A 57 -7.28 -3.62 8.45
N HIS A 58 -6.50 -4.57 8.95
CA HIS A 58 -7.05 -5.65 9.74
C HIS A 58 -7.76 -5.13 11.00
N ARG A 59 -8.67 -5.94 11.54
CA ARG A 59 -9.41 -5.63 12.79
C ARG A 59 -8.97 -6.46 13.99
N GLU A 60 -7.96 -7.31 13.81
CA GLU A 60 -7.36 -8.13 14.85
C GLU A 60 -6.77 -7.27 15.98
N ARG A 61 -6.99 -7.69 17.23
CA ARG A 61 -6.51 -7.01 18.44
C ARG A 61 -5.61 -7.89 19.30
N ASN A 62 -5.60 -9.20 19.08
CA ASN A 62 -4.76 -10.11 19.82
C ASN A 62 -3.28 -9.89 19.47
N PHE A 63 -2.39 -10.29 20.38
CA PHE A 63 -0.93 -10.29 20.18
C PHE A 63 -0.32 -8.92 19.80
N GLY A 64 -0.97 -7.81 20.19
CA GLY A 64 -0.49 -6.46 19.93
C GLY A 64 -0.69 -5.99 18.48
N MET A 65 -1.60 -6.64 17.74
CA MET A 65 -1.95 -6.24 16.37
C MET A 65 -2.67 -4.87 16.34
N ASP A 66 -3.33 -4.47 17.42
CA ASP A 66 -3.95 -3.15 17.56
C ASP A 66 -2.95 -1.98 17.74
N ASN A 67 -1.65 -2.27 17.89
CA ASN A 67 -0.61 -1.25 17.91
C ASN A 67 -0.58 -0.48 16.57
N PRO A 68 -0.59 0.87 16.56
CA PRO A 68 -0.50 1.67 15.34
C PRO A 68 0.68 1.31 14.42
N ASN A 69 1.80 0.81 14.98
CA ASN A 69 2.97 0.40 14.20
C ASN A 69 2.78 -0.93 13.44
N ASN A 70 1.69 -1.66 13.74
CA ASN A 70 1.31 -2.90 13.07
C ASN A 70 0.11 -2.72 12.12
N GLN A 71 -0.41 -1.49 12.00
CA GLN A 71 -1.52 -1.14 11.12
C GLN A 71 -0.98 -0.65 9.77
N TYR A 72 -1.02 -1.52 8.76
CA TYR A 72 -0.58 -1.19 7.40
C TYR A 72 -1.78 -1.09 6.47
N LEU A 73 -1.88 0.02 5.73
CA LEU A 73 -2.94 0.24 4.75
C LEU A 73 -2.86 -0.78 3.60
N GLY A 74 -4.02 -1.32 3.20
CA GLY A 74 -4.15 -2.41 2.22
C GLY A 74 -4.00 -3.81 2.82
N ASP A 75 -3.71 -3.93 4.13
CA ASP A 75 -3.58 -5.20 4.86
C ASP A 75 -2.72 -6.26 4.12
N SER A 76 -1.56 -5.83 3.62
CA SER A 76 -0.57 -6.66 2.92
C SER A 76 -1.00 -7.23 1.56
N VAL A 77 -2.11 -6.76 0.98
CA VAL A 77 -2.58 -7.15 -0.35
C VAL A 77 -2.95 -5.93 -1.19
N VAL A 78 -2.63 -5.96 -2.48
CA VAL A 78 -3.04 -4.93 -3.44
C VAL A 78 -4.10 -5.56 -4.36
N THR A 79 -5.29 -4.99 -4.40
CA THR A 79 -6.44 -5.51 -5.15
C THR A 79 -6.99 -4.45 -6.10
N GLY A 80 -7.56 -4.89 -7.22
CA GLY A 80 -8.04 -3.99 -8.26
C GLY A 80 -8.19 -4.68 -9.60
N TRP A 81 -8.35 -3.88 -10.65
CA TRP A 81 -8.41 -4.34 -12.03
C TRP A 81 -7.63 -3.40 -12.96
N GLY A 82 -7.29 -3.88 -14.14
CA GLY A 82 -6.66 -3.12 -15.22
C GLY A 82 -6.81 -3.87 -16.54
N THR A 83 -6.32 -3.28 -17.62
CA THR A 83 -6.11 -3.97 -18.91
C THR A 83 -4.67 -4.39 -19.05
#